data_AF-A0A250JNH0-F1
#
_entry.id   AF-A0A250JNH0-F1
#
_cell.length_a   1.000
_cell.length_b   1.000
_cell.length_c   1.000
_cell.angle_alpha   90.00
_cell.angle_beta   90.00
_cell.angle_gamma   90.00
#
_symmetry.space_group_name_H-M   'P 1'
#
loop_
_entity.id
_entity.type
_entity.pdbx_description
1 polymer ?
#
loop_
_entity_poly.entity_id
_entity_poly.type
_entity_poly.pdbx_seq_one_letter_code
_entity_poly.pdbx_strand_id
1 'polypeptide(L)'
;MGARWRRTAQVGWLAFALCGATAVVRASTAELPPREHTLNAAERKRVGRAAANQEPEWRRKSRQSFPGDRWSQDDDFGASERQWALDEARRRRVPVTDVLRAIDEELHAQPVRPPRKATASPCKPRPFYD
;
A
#
# COMPACT_ATOMS: atom_id res chain seq x y z
N MET A 1 -10.36 32.90 -48.84
CA MET A 1 -10.39 31.91 -47.73
C MET A 1 -9.20 31.97 -46.76
N GLY A 2 -8.27 32.95 -46.83
CA GLY A 2 -7.03 32.90 -46.02
C GLY A 2 -7.05 33.56 -44.63
N ALA A 3 -7.82 34.63 -44.42
CA ALA A 3 -7.73 35.42 -43.18
C ALA A 3 -8.39 34.77 -41.95
N ARG A 4 -9.53 34.08 -42.13
CA ARG A 4 -10.22 33.35 -41.05
C ARG A 4 -9.39 32.17 -40.54
N TRP A 5 -8.74 31.43 -41.45
CA TRP A 5 -7.88 30.29 -41.14
C TRP A 5 -6.61 30.67 -40.36
N ARG A 6 -6.00 31.81 -40.69
CA ARG A 6 -4.85 32.34 -39.94
C ARG A 6 -5.23 32.73 -38.51
N ARG A 7 -6.41 33.35 -38.32
CA ARG A 7 -6.90 33.72 -36.97
C ARG A 7 -7.23 32.49 -36.11
N THR A 8 -7.87 31.47 -36.67
CA THR A 8 -8.15 30.23 -35.92
C THR A 8 -6.87 29.50 -35.54
N ALA A 9 -5.87 29.46 -36.42
CA ALA A 9 -4.57 28.89 -36.11
C ALA A 9 -3.86 29.68 -34.99
N GLN A 10 -3.88 31.01 -35.04
CA GLN A 10 -3.29 31.87 -34.00
C GLN A 10 -3.96 31.67 -32.64
N VAL A 11 -5.30 31.57 -32.60
CA VAL A 11 -6.04 31.29 -31.36
C VAL A 11 -5.69 29.91 -30.80
N GLY A 12 -5.55 28.89 -31.66
CA GLY A 12 -5.11 27.55 -31.24
C GLY A 12 -3.71 27.54 -30.64
N TRP A 13 -2.77 28.25 -31.26
CA TRP A 13 -1.39 28.38 -30.75
C TRP A 13 -1.33 29.14 -29.42
N LEU A 14 -2.12 30.21 -29.27
CA LEU A 14 -2.22 30.96 -28.01
C LEU A 14 -2.80 30.10 -26.89
N ALA A 15 -3.86 29.34 -27.17
CA ALA A 15 -4.44 28.41 -26.19
C ALA A 15 -3.43 27.34 -25.76
N PHE A 16 -2.69 26.76 -26.71
CA PHE A 16 -1.65 25.78 -26.41
C PHE A 16 -0.53 26.37 -25.55
N ALA A 17 -0.03 27.56 -25.91
CA ALA A 17 1.00 28.26 -25.14
C ALA A 17 0.53 28.58 -23.70
N LEU A 18 -0.73 29.00 -23.55
CA LEU A 18 -1.31 29.27 -22.24
C LEU A 18 -1.40 27.99 -21.39
N CYS A 19 -1.90 26.88 -21.96
CA CYS A 19 -1.93 25.59 -21.27
C CYS A 19 -0.53 25.14 -20.85
N GLY A 20 0.45 25.24 -21.75
CA GLY A 20 1.86 24.93 -21.45
C GLY A 20 2.41 25.78 -20.31
N ALA A 21 2.19 27.09 -20.34
CA ALA A 21 2.61 28.00 -19.27
C ALA A 21 1.95 27.64 -17.92
N THR A 22 0.65 27.35 -17.90
CA THR A 22 -0.04 26.95 -16.66
C THR A 22 0.49 25.62 -16.10
N ALA A 23 0.82 24.66 -16.96
CA ALA A 23 1.41 23.38 -16.53
C ALA A 23 2.81 23.60 -15.93
N VAL A 24 3.65 24.44 -16.55
CA VAL A 24 4.98 24.79 -16.02
C VAL A 24 4.88 25.51 -14.69
N VAL A 25 3.99 26.49 -14.55
CA VAL A 25 3.77 27.21 -13.29
C VAL A 25 3.28 26.25 -12.20
N ARG A 26 2.34 25.37 -12.50
CA ARG A 26 1.86 24.37 -11.53
C ARG A 26 2.95 23.40 -11.13
N ALA A 27 3.79 22.98 -12.06
CA ALA A 27 4.91 22.09 -11.76
C ALA A 27 5.98 22.77 -10.90
N SER A 28 6.29 24.05 -11.15
CA SER A 28 7.33 24.78 -10.41
C SER A 28 6.88 25.26 -9.03
N THR A 29 5.57 25.40 -8.82
CA THR A 29 4.98 25.85 -7.54
C THR A 29 4.33 24.73 -6.74
N ALA A 30 4.34 23.50 -7.25
CA ALA A 30 3.84 22.34 -6.51
C ALA A 30 4.69 22.10 -5.27
N GLU A 31 4.04 22.03 -4.11
CA GLU A 31 4.68 21.53 -2.89
C GLU A 31 5.10 20.08 -3.12
N LEU A 32 6.40 19.80 -3.00
CA LEU A 32 6.89 18.44 -2.98
C LEU A 32 6.32 17.75 -1.74
N PRO A 33 5.76 16.53 -1.86
CA PRO A 33 5.32 15.80 -0.69
C PRO A 33 6.51 15.69 0.29
N PRO A 34 6.27 15.83 1.62
CA PRO A 34 7.32 15.69 2.60
C PRO A 34 8.05 14.38 2.35
N ARG A 35 9.38 14.45 2.24
CA ARG A 35 10.21 13.27 1.98
C ARG A 35 9.90 12.23 3.05
N GLU A 36 9.47 11.04 2.63
CA GLU A 36 9.23 9.93 3.55
C GLU A 36 10.50 9.70 4.37
N HIS A 37 10.37 9.76 5.68
CA HIS A 37 11.47 9.41 6.56
C HIS A 37 11.48 7.90 6.76
N THR A 38 12.66 7.35 7.01
CA THR A 38 12.80 5.93 7.33
C THR A 38 12.64 5.70 8.83
N LEU A 39 12.05 4.58 9.22
CA LEU A 39 11.91 4.22 10.63
C LEU A 39 13.29 3.94 11.25
N ASN A 40 13.58 4.53 12.40
CA ASN A 40 14.76 4.17 13.18
C ASN A 40 14.58 2.80 13.89
N ALA A 41 15.63 2.26 14.51
CA ALA A 41 15.57 0.93 15.14
C ALA A 41 14.54 0.83 16.28
N ALA A 42 14.41 1.88 17.09
CA ALA A 42 13.43 1.90 18.18
C ALA A 42 11.99 1.98 17.65
N GLU A 43 11.77 2.71 16.57
CA GLU A 43 10.47 2.82 15.91
C GLU A 43 10.07 1.52 15.21
N ARG A 44 10.99 0.88 14.49
CA ARG A 44 10.75 -0.44 13.88
C ARG A 44 10.30 -1.46 14.93
N LYS A 45 10.99 -1.53 16.08
CA LYS A 45 10.59 -2.42 17.18
C LYS A 45 9.21 -2.08 17.76
N ARG A 46 8.78 -0.82 17.74
CA ARG A 46 7.43 -0.43 18.18
C ARG A 46 6.38 -0.82 17.14
N VAL A 47 6.66 -0.59 15.86
CA VAL A 47 5.77 -0.93 14.74
C VAL A 47 5.57 -2.44 14.66
N GLY A 48 6.66 -3.22 14.71
CA GLY A 48 6.59 -4.68 14.71
C GLY A 48 5.76 -5.22 15.88
N ARG A 49 6.00 -4.73 17.11
CA ARG A 49 5.17 -5.10 18.27
C ARG A 49 3.71 -4.68 18.14
N ALA A 50 3.44 -3.52 17.53
CA ALA A 50 2.07 -3.09 17.27
C ALA A 50 1.35 -4.04 16.31
N ALA A 51 2.02 -4.51 15.26
CA ALA A 51 1.46 -5.52 14.35
C ALA A 51 1.21 -6.85 15.08
N ALA A 52 2.17 -7.33 15.87
CA ALA A 52 2.05 -8.56 16.65
C ALA A 52 0.86 -8.53 17.62
N ASN A 53 0.57 -7.35 18.21
CA ASN A 53 -0.59 -7.18 19.10
C ASN A 53 -1.94 -7.24 18.37
N GLN A 54 -1.96 -6.95 17.07
CA GLN A 54 -3.18 -6.98 16.25
C GLN A 54 -3.46 -8.35 15.63
N GLU A 55 -2.41 -9.15 15.40
CA GLU A 55 -2.51 -10.49 14.81
C GLU A 55 -3.59 -11.40 15.43
N PRO A 56 -3.74 -11.51 16.77
CA PRO A 56 -4.79 -12.35 17.36
C PRO A 56 -6.21 -11.94 16.93
N GLU A 57 -6.43 -10.64 16.73
CA GLU A 57 -7.71 -10.11 16.28
C GLU A 57 -7.98 -10.49 14.83
N TRP A 58 -6.98 -10.32 13.96
CA TRP A 58 -7.06 -10.71 12.55
C TRP A 58 -7.35 -12.19 12.41
N ARG A 59 -6.59 -13.04 13.12
CA ARG A 59 -6.82 -14.48 13.13
C ARG A 59 -8.20 -14.86 13.64
N ARG A 60 -8.72 -14.16 14.66
CA ARG A 60 -10.09 -14.38 15.16
C ARG A 60 -11.12 -14.03 14.10
N LYS A 61 -10.99 -12.87 13.46
CA LYS A 61 -11.89 -12.40 12.38
C LYS A 61 -11.90 -13.38 11.21
N SER A 62 -10.73 -13.79 10.72
CA SER A 62 -10.64 -14.72 9.58
C SER A 62 -11.30 -16.07 9.89
N ARG A 63 -11.12 -16.61 11.10
CA ARG A 63 -11.81 -17.84 11.54
C ARG A 63 -13.33 -17.70 11.60
N GLN A 64 -13.83 -16.51 11.94
CA GLN A 64 -15.26 -16.23 12.00
C GLN A 64 -15.85 -16.05 10.60
N SER A 65 -15.14 -15.36 9.70
CA SER A 65 -15.57 -15.11 8.32
C SER A 65 -15.56 -16.39 7.47
N PHE A 66 -14.60 -17.29 7.71
CA PHE A 66 -14.37 -18.49 6.90
C PHE A 66 -14.28 -19.74 7.79
N PRO A 67 -15.36 -20.17 8.45
CA PRO A 67 -15.33 -21.32 9.35
C PRO A 67 -14.98 -22.60 8.57
N GLY A 68 -14.00 -23.36 9.05
CA GLY A 68 -13.57 -24.62 8.42
C GLY A 68 -12.68 -24.47 7.17
N ASP A 69 -12.80 -23.38 6.41
CA ASP A 69 -11.97 -23.10 5.24
C ASP A 69 -10.63 -22.46 5.64
N ARG A 70 -9.62 -23.30 5.89
CA ARG A 70 -8.27 -22.85 6.25
C ARG A 70 -7.60 -22.00 5.17
N TRP A 71 -7.93 -22.23 3.90
CA TRP A 71 -7.31 -21.49 2.80
C TRP A 71 -7.79 -20.04 2.78
N SER A 72 -9.11 -19.83 2.86
CA SER A 72 -9.67 -18.48 2.95
C SER A 72 -9.34 -17.78 4.27
N GLN A 73 -9.17 -18.53 5.37
CA GLN A 73 -8.68 -17.95 6.63
C GLN A 73 -7.27 -17.34 6.49
N ASP A 74 -6.35 -18.06 5.82
CA ASP A 74 -4.97 -17.58 5.64
C ASP A 74 -4.93 -16.37 4.68
N ASP A 75 -5.74 -16.38 3.62
CA ASP A 75 -5.82 -15.27 2.66
C ASP A 75 -6.40 -14.00 3.31
N ASP A 76 -7.49 -14.13 4.09
CA ASP A 76 -8.12 -13.01 4.81
C ASP A 76 -7.20 -12.44 5.91
N PHE A 77 -6.44 -13.31 6.59
CA PHE A 77 -5.40 -12.88 7.53
C PHE A 77 -4.33 -12.03 6.82
N GLY A 78 -3.81 -12.52 5.68
CA GLY A 78 -2.82 -11.80 4.88
C GLY A 78 -3.35 -10.46 4.33
N ALA A 79 -4.62 -10.42 3.94
CA ALA A 79 -5.29 -9.19 3.52
C ALA A 79 -5.39 -8.17 4.68
N SER A 80 -5.71 -8.62 5.88
CA SER A 80 -5.77 -7.79 7.09
C SER A 80 -4.39 -7.23 7.47
N GLU A 81 -3.34 -8.07 7.45
CA GLU A 81 -1.96 -7.64 7.71
C GLU A 81 -1.49 -6.61 6.69
N ARG A 82 -1.74 -6.86 5.39
CA ARG A 82 -1.41 -5.91 4.31
C ARG A 82 -2.12 -4.57 4.49
N GLN A 83 -3.42 -4.60 4.78
CA GLN A 83 -4.21 -3.38 4.97
C GLN A 83 -3.68 -2.58 6.16
N TRP A 84 -3.38 -3.25 7.28
CA TRP A 84 -2.79 -2.60 8.44
C TRP A 84 -1.44 -1.97 8.13
N ALA A 85 -0.57 -2.67 7.40
CA ALA A 85 0.75 -2.14 7.02
C ALA A 85 0.65 -0.88 6.14
N LEU A 86 -0.30 -0.87 5.18
CA LEU A 86 -0.57 0.30 4.34
C LEU A 86 -1.13 1.47 5.17
N ASP A 87 -2.02 1.20 6.12
CA ASP A 87 -2.58 2.22 7.01
C ASP A 87 -1.50 2.81 7.92
N GLU A 88 -0.64 1.97 8.49
CA GLU A 88 0.44 2.39 9.37
C GLU A 88 1.51 3.20 8.63
N ALA A 89 1.87 2.79 7.41
CA ALA A 89 2.77 3.54 6.54
C ALA A 89 2.22 4.94 6.25
N ARG A 90 0.94 5.04 5.87
CA ARG A 90 0.24 6.31 5.63
C ARG A 90 0.18 7.18 6.88
N ARG A 91 -0.18 6.62 8.03
CA ARG A 91 -0.25 7.33 9.32
C ARG A 91 1.10 7.95 9.70
N ARG A 92 2.19 7.23 9.46
CA ARG A 92 3.54 7.67 9.82
C ARG A 92 4.27 8.44 8.74
N ARG A 93 3.76 8.48 7.49
CA ARG A 93 4.46 9.05 6.32
C ARG A 93 5.84 8.42 6.12
N VAL A 94 5.88 7.10 6.17
CA VAL A 94 7.08 6.27 5.94
C VAL A 94 6.82 5.28 4.81
N PRO A 95 7.85 4.75 4.14
CA PRO A 95 7.67 3.75 3.10
C PRO A 95 7.00 2.50 3.67
N VAL A 96 6.06 1.90 2.93
CA VAL A 96 5.42 0.63 3.36
C VAL A 96 6.45 -0.50 3.56
N THR A 97 7.56 -0.46 2.81
CA THR A 97 8.67 -1.40 2.95
C THR A 97 9.32 -1.34 4.33
N ASP A 98 9.34 -0.18 4.98
CA ASP A 98 9.88 -0.03 6.34
C ASP A 98 8.95 -0.66 7.38
N VAL A 99 7.63 -0.54 7.17
CA VAL A 99 6.62 -1.18 8.03
C VAL A 99 6.69 -2.70 7.87
N LEU A 100 6.75 -3.20 6.62
CA LEU A 100 6.86 -4.64 6.36
C LEU A 100 8.16 -5.22 6.93
N ARG A 101 9.28 -4.51 6.78
CA ARG A 101 10.56 -4.88 7.41
C ARG A 101 10.47 -4.92 8.94
N ALA A 102 9.78 -3.96 9.55
CA ALA A 102 9.58 -3.96 11.00
C ALA A 102 8.74 -5.16 11.48
N ILE A 103 7.72 -5.56 10.72
CA ILE A 103 6.93 -6.77 11.00
C ILE A 103 7.80 -8.02 10.89
N ASP A 104 8.59 -8.13 9.81
CA ASP A 104 9.49 -9.25 9.59
C ASP A 104 10.56 -9.37 10.68
N GLU A 105 11.17 -8.24 11.09
CA GLU A 105 12.14 -8.19 12.19
C GLU A 105 11.53 -8.64 13.52
N GLU A 106 10.30 -8.23 13.83
CA GLU A 106 9.61 -8.68 15.04
C GLU A 106 9.28 -10.16 14.99
N LEU A 107 8.85 -10.68 13.83
CA LEU A 107 8.54 -12.10 13.65
C LEU A 107 9.79 -12.97 13.82
N HIS A 108 10.95 -12.52 13.34
CA HIS A 108 12.23 -13.19 13.55
C HIS A 108 12.69 -13.11 15.02
N ALA A 109 12.47 -11.97 15.68
CA ALA A 109 12.85 -11.78 17.08
C ALA A 109 11.95 -12.57 18.04
N GLN A 110 10.66 -12.71 17.72
CA GLN A 110 9.65 -13.41 18.52
C GLN A 110 8.83 -14.35 17.64
N PRO A 111 9.35 -15.55 17.32
CA PRO A 111 8.66 -16.51 16.47
C PRO A 111 7.31 -16.96 17.06
N VAL A 112 6.24 -16.86 16.26
CA VAL A 112 4.90 -17.30 16.67
C VAL A 112 4.76 -18.83 16.65
N ARG A 113 3.88 -19.37 17.51
CA ARG A 113 3.56 -20.80 17.59
C ARG A 113 2.04 -21.05 17.43
N PRO A 114 1.62 -21.94 16.50
CA PRO A 114 2.45 -22.62 15.51
C PRO A 114 3.10 -21.64 14.51
N PRO A 115 4.25 -21.99 13.90
CA PRO A 115 4.92 -21.13 12.92
C PRO A 115 3.98 -20.71 11.80
N ARG A 116 4.15 -19.48 11.30
CA ARG A 116 3.42 -19.02 10.11
C ARG A 116 3.79 -19.91 8.93
N LYS A 117 2.82 -20.15 8.05
CA LYS A 117 3.06 -20.84 6.78
C LYS A 117 4.02 -19.99 5.94
N ALA A 118 5.18 -20.55 5.61
CA ALA A 118 6.21 -19.87 4.80
C ALA A 118 5.97 -19.97 3.28
N THR A 119 4.92 -20.68 2.86
CA THR A 119 4.60 -20.94 1.47
C THR A 119 3.24 -20.33 1.10
N ALA A 120 3.15 -19.75 -0.09
CA ALA A 120 1.85 -19.40 -0.65
C ALA A 120 1.01 -20.66 -0.82
N SER A 121 -0.29 -20.56 -0.55
CA SER A 121 -1.21 -21.62 -0.94
C SER A 121 -1.18 -21.78 -2.47
N PRO A 122 -1.12 -23.02 -2.99
CA PRO A 122 -1.02 -23.22 -4.43
C PRO A 122 -2.21 -22.59 -5.16
N CYS A 123 -1.92 -21.79 -6.18
CA CYS A 123 -2.90 -21.23 -7.12
C CYS A 123 -3.47 -22.33 -8.04
N LYS A 124 -4.17 -23.34 -7.51
CA LYS A 124 -4.87 -24.31 -8.35
C LYS A 124 -6.24 -23.74 -8.78
N PRO A 125 -6.66 -23.91 -10.05
CA PRO A 125 -8.06 -23.69 -10.43
C PRO A 125 -8.91 -24.71 -9.66
N ARG A 126 -9.97 -24.26 -8.97
CA ARG A 126 -10.75 -25.13 -8.07
C ARG A 126 -11.57 -26.17 -8.85
N PRO A 127 -11.35 -27.48 -8.68
CA PRO A 127 -12.38 -28.46 -8.93
C PRO A 127 -13.02 -28.79 -7.56
N PHE A 128 -14.24 -28.31 -7.35
CA PHE A 128 -15.18 -28.75 -6.31
C PHE A 128 -14.96 -28.20 -4.88
N TYR A 129 -16.03 -27.58 -4.38
CA TYR A 129 -16.41 -27.65 -2.97
C TYR A 129 -16.99 -29.05 -2.78
N ASP A 130 -16.42 -29.83 -1.87
CA ASP A 130 -17.10 -30.99 -1.26
C ASP A 130 -17.65 -30.53 0.09
#